data_AF-Q4JH21-F1
#
_entry.id   AF-Q4JH21-F1
#
_cell.length_a   1.000
_cell.length_b   1.000
_cell.length_c   1.000
_cell.angle_alpha   90.00
_cell.angle_beta   90.00
_cell.angle_gamma   90.00
#
_symmetry.space_group_name_H-M   'P 1'
#
loop_
_entity.id
_entity.type
_entity.pdbx_description
1 polymer ?
#
loop_
_entity_poly.entity_id
_entity_poly.type
_entity_poly.pdbx_seq_one_letter_code
_entity_poly.pdbx_strand_id
1 'polypeptide(L)'
;HSGVNQLGGVFVGGRPLPDSTRQKIVELAHSGARPCDISRILQVSNGCVSKILGRYYETGSIRPRAIGGSKPRVATAEVVSKISQYKRECPSIFAWEIRDRLLQENVCTNDNIPS
;
A
#
# COMPACT_ATOMS: atom_id res chain seq x y z
N HIS A 1 -7.57 1.87 -20.53
CA HIS A 1 -8.84 2.36 -21.10
C HIS A 1 -9.76 2.80 -19.98
N SER A 2 -10.36 3.98 -20.10
CA SER A 2 -11.45 4.42 -19.22
C SER A 2 -12.73 3.64 -19.56
N GLY A 3 -13.52 3.32 -18.54
CA GLY A 3 -14.84 2.72 -18.66
C GLY A 3 -15.91 3.64 -18.06
N VAL A 4 -17.17 3.35 -18.37
CA VAL A 4 -18.34 4.04 -17.80
C VAL A 4 -19.14 3.03 -16.99
N ASN A 5 -19.50 3.38 -15.76
CA ASN A 5 -20.30 2.53 -14.89
C ASN A 5 -21.82 2.70 -15.17
N GLN A 6 -22.66 1.91 -14.48
CA GLN A 6 -24.13 1.95 -14.64
C GLN A 6 -24.78 3.28 -14.21
N LEU A 7 -24.07 4.12 -13.46
CA LEU A 7 -24.51 5.45 -13.04
C LEU A 7 -24.04 6.56 -13.99
N GLY A 8 -23.35 6.20 -15.09
CA GLY A 8 -22.77 7.13 -16.05
C GLY A 8 -21.40 7.70 -15.63
N GLY A 9 -20.84 7.26 -14.51
CA GLY A 9 -19.56 7.75 -14.01
C GLY A 9 -18.36 7.10 -14.69
N VAL A 10 -17.37 7.93 -15.05
CA VAL A 10 -16.13 7.48 -15.68
C VAL A 10 -15.18 6.90 -14.64
N PHE A 11 -14.55 5.76 -14.94
CA PHE A 11 -13.55 5.12 -14.08
C PHE A 11 -12.40 4.52 -14.89
N VAL A 12 -11.31 4.18 -14.21
CA VAL A 12 -10.19 3.43 -14.80
C VAL A 12 -10.03 2.13 -14.03
N GLY A 13 -10.21 0.99 -14.73
CA GLY A 13 -10.10 -0.34 -14.12
C GLY A 13 -8.75 -0.55 -13.44
N GLY A 14 -8.77 -1.08 -12.21
CA GLY A 14 -7.55 -1.34 -11.42
C GLY A 14 -6.87 -0.09 -10.83
N ARG A 15 -7.41 1.11 -11.05
CA ARG A 15 -6.89 2.36 -10.47
C ARG A 15 -7.85 2.90 -9.41
N PRO A 16 -7.33 3.60 -8.38
CA PRO A 16 -8.19 4.28 -7.41
C PRO A 16 -8.92 5.45 -8.08
N LEU A 17 -10.06 5.87 -7.49
CA LEU A 17 -10.71 7.12 -7.88
C LEU A 17 -9.76 8.32 -7.69
N PRO A 18 -9.89 9.38 -8.50
CA PRO A 18 -9.13 10.61 -8.30
C PRO A 18 -9.34 11.19 -6.89
N ASP A 19 -8.29 11.76 -6.31
CA ASP A 19 -8.35 12.34 -4.96
C ASP A 19 -9.41 13.44 -4.85
N SER A 20 -9.66 14.20 -5.92
CA SER A 20 -10.74 15.19 -5.98
C SER A 20 -12.13 14.57 -5.77
N THR A 21 -12.42 13.42 -6.40
CA THR A 21 -13.68 12.69 -6.19
C THR A 21 -13.76 12.13 -4.78
N ARG A 22 -12.65 11.59 -4.25
CA ARG A 22 -12.58 11.02 -2.89
C ARG A 22 -12.81 12.09 -1.83
N GLN A 23 -12.23 13.28 -2.01
CA GLN A 23 -12.45 14.46 -1.19
C GLN A 23 -13.92 14.87 -1.21
N LYS A 24 -14.54 14.96 -2.40
CA LYS A 24 -15.95 15.33 -2.54
C LYS A 24 -16.92 14.33 -1.90
N ILE A 25 -16.57 13.03 -1.88
CA ILE A 25 -17.33 12.01 -1.14
C ILE A 25 -17.37 12.34 0.35
N VAL A 26 -16.23 12.70 0.95
CA VAL A 26 -16.15 13.03 2.38
C VAL A 26 -16.85 14.35 2.68
N GLU A 27 -16.67 15.37 1.83
CA GLU A 27 -17.33 16.66 1.99
C GLU A 27 -18.86 16.54 2.01
N LEU A 28 -19.42 15.78 1.07
CA LEU A 28 -20.87 15.56 1.03
C LEU A 28 -21.37 14.77 2.23
N ALA A 29 -20.60 13.79 2.72
CA ALA A 29 -20.95 13.07 3.94
C ALA A 29 -20.94 13.99 5.17
N HIS A 30 -19.94 14.88 5.29
CA HIS A 30 -19.88 15.88 6.34
C HIS A 30 -21.01 16.91 6.25
N SER A 31 -21.50 17.22 5.05
CA SER A 31 -22.69 18.05 4.86
C SER A 31 -24.01 17.29 5.10
N GLY A 32 -23.96 16.07 5.64
CA GLY A 32 -25.13 15.28 6.00
C GLY A 32 -25.77 14.47 4.86
N ALA A 33 -25.14 14.40 3.68
CA ALA A 33 -25.66 13.60 2.58
C ALA A 33 -25.55 12.11 2.88
N ARG A 34 -26.61 11.34 2.56
CA ARG A 34 -26.57 9.88 2.74
C ARG A 34 -25.65 9.24 1.69
N PRO A 35 -24.98 8.12 1.99
CA PRO A 35 -24.10 7.45 1.02
C PRO A 35 -24.75 7.14 -0.33
N CYS A 36 -26.04 6.80 -0.35
CA CYS A 36 -26.78 6.54 -1.58
C CYS A 36 -27.02 7.80 -2.43
N ASP A 37 -27.18 8.96 -1.79
CA ASP A 37 -27.32 10.24 -2.48
C ASP A 37 -25.96 10.68 -3.04
N ILE A 38 -24.88 10.53 -2.27
CA ILE A 38 -23.50 10.76 -2.71
C ILE A 38 -23.17 9.91 -3.94
N SER A 39 -23.56 8.63 -3.91
CA SER A 39 -23.37 7.70 -5.03
C SER A 39 -24.02 8.20 -6.33
N ARG A 40 -25.25 8.71 -6.25
CA ARG A 40 -25.96 9.27 -7.42
C ARG A 40 -25.35 10.58 -7.88
N ILE A 41 -25.06 11.51 -6.96
CA ILE A 41 -24.51 12.85 -7.25
C ILE A 41 -23.16 12.74 -7.95
N LEU A 42 -22.28 11.87 -7.46
CA LEU A 42 -20.92 11.71 -7.99
C LEU A 42 -20.81 10.61 -9.04
N GLN A 43 -21.91 9.91 -9.34
CA GLN A 43 -21.95 8.77 -10.26
C GLN A 43 -20.92 7.69 -9.91
N VAL A 44 -20.67 7.49 -8.61
CA VAL A 44 -19.75 6.48 -8.07
C VAL A 44 -20.57 5.34 -7.47
N SER A 45 -20.14 4.09 -7.63
CA SER A 45 -20.89 2.96 -7.06
C SER A 45 -21.01 3.03 -5.54
N ASN A 46 -22.16 2.62 -5.01
CA ASN A 46 -22.42 2.61 -3.55
C ASN A 46 -21.33 1.89 -2.76
N GLY A 47 -20.84 0.75 -3.26
CA GLY A 47 -19.75 0.01 -2.61
C GLY A 47 -18.43 0.79 -2.56
N CYS A 48 -18.14 1.63 -3.55
CA CYS A 48 -16.95 2.48 -3.54
C CYS A 48 -17.10 3.64 -2.54
N VAL A 49 -18.27 4.30 -2.52
CA VAL A 49 -18.60 5.35 -1.53
C VAL A 49 -18.47 4.81 -0.10
N SER A 50 -19.11 3.68 0.18
CA SER A 50 -19.06 3.03 1.51
C SER A 50 -17.63 2.68 1.92
N LYS A 51 -16.83 2.11 1.01
CA LYS A 51 -15.43 1.75 1.27
C LYS A 51 -14.55 2.97 1.57
N ILE A 52 -14.78 4.09 0.89
CA ILE A 52 -14.04 5.34 1.12
C ILE A 52 -14.43 5.94 2.47
N LEU A 53 -15.72 6.06 2.76
CA LEU A 53 -16.20 6.64 4.02
C LEU A 53 -15.79 5.79 5.22
N GLY A 54 -15.94 4.46 5.16
CA GLY A 54 -15.51 3.56 6.24
C GLY A 54 -14.02 3.74 6.57
N ARG A 55 -13.16 3.73 5.55
CA ARG A 55 -11.72 3.97 5.72
C ARG A 55 -11.44 5.37 6.28
N TYR A 56 -12.15 6.39 5.79
CA TYR A 56 -11.96 7.75 6.25
C TYR A 56 -12.30 7.89 7.73
N TYR A 57 -13.39 7.29 8.19
CA TYR A 57 -13.75 7.31 9.62
C TYR A 57 -12.78 6.50 10.49
N GLU A 58 -12.19 5.43 9.97
CA GLU A 58 -11.17 4.65 10.68
C GLU A 58 -9.81 5.35 10.78
N THR A 59 -9.41 6.12 9.76
CA THR A 59 -8.01 6.56 9.60
C THR A 59 -7.81 8.06 9.40
N GLY A 60 -8.88 8.81 9.14
CA GLY A 60 -8.83 10.21 8.72
C GLY A 60 -8.27 10.45 7.31
N SER A 61 -7.86 9.41 6.58
CA SER A 61 -7.18 9.57 5.29
C SER A 61 -8.08 9.33 4.10
N ILE A 62 -8.16 10.31 3.20
CA ILE A 62 -8.76 10.11 1.89
C ILE A 62 -7.84 9.34 0.94
N ARG A 63 -6.54 9.20 1.22
CA ARG A 63 -5.59 8.61 0.27
C ARG A 63 -5.84 7.10 0.09
N PRO A 64 -5.77 6.58 -1.16
CA PRO A 64 -5.84 5.14 -1.39
C PRO A 64 -4.66 4.43 -0.70
N ARG A 65 -4.84 3.15 -0.34
CA ARG A 65 -3.70 2.31 0.07
C ARG A 65 -2.73 2.17 -1.11
N ALA A 66 -1.46 1.95 -0.81
CA ALA A 66 -0.49 1.54 -1.83
C ALA A 66 -1.00 0.26 -2.53
N ILE A 67 -0.94 0.27 -3.86
CA ILE A 67 -1.37 -0.85 -4.71
C ILE A 67 -0.11 -1.44 -5.34
N GLY A 68 0.04 -2.76 -5.26
CA GLY A 68 1.20 -3.48 -5.76
C GLY A 68 2.36 -3.52 -4.76
N GLY A 69 3.54 -3.90 -5.27
CA GLY A 69 4.72 -4.18 -4.46
C GLY A 69 4.71 -5.61 -3.89
N SER A 70 5.86 -6.01 -3.36
CA SER A 70 6.04 -7.28 -2.67
C SER A 70 6.53 -7.00 -1.24
N LYS A 71 6.16 -7.89 -0.31
CA LYS A 71 6.85 -7.92 0.98
C LYS A 71 8.28 -8.43 0.74
N PRO A 72 9.30 -7.88 1.43
CA PRO A 72 10.66 -8.41 1.36
C PRO A 72 10.67 -9.91 1.71
N ARG A 73 11.13 -10.75 0.79
CA ARG A 73 11.21 -12.22 0.99
C ARG A 73 12.52 -12.65 1.65
N VAL A 74 13.62 -11.99 1.30
CA VAL A 74 14.99 -12.30 1.76
C VAL A 74 15.59 -11.16 2.58
N ALA A 75 15.28 -9.91 2.23
CA ALA A 75 15.69 -8.71 2.97
C ALA A 75 14.70 -8.41 4.12
N THR A 76 14.54 -9.36 5.04
CA THR A 76 13.76 -9.11 6.25
C THR A 76 14.44 -8.05 7.12
N ALA A 77 13.69 -7.41 8.02
CA ALA A 77 14.25 -6.37 8.89
C ALA A 77 15.44 -6.86 9.72
N GLU A 78 15.39 -8.11 10.17
CA GLU A 78 16.47 -8.77 10.90
C GLU A 78 17.74 -8.93 10.04
N VAL A 79 17.58 -9.44 8.82
CA VAL A 79 18.71 -9.60 7.87
C VAL A 79 19.34 -8.26 7.55
N VAL A 80 18.54 -7.23 7.26
CA VAL A 80 19.04 -5.87 6.98
C VAL A 80 19.78 -5.29 8.19
N SER A 81 19.28 -5.54 9.39
CA SER A 81 19.93 -5.09 10.64
C SER A 81 21.29 -5.77 10.83
N LYS A 82 21.38 -7.08 10.60
CA LYS A 82 22.64 -7.86 10.70
C LYS A 82 23.66 -7.44 9.64
N ILE A 83 23.25 -7.27 8.39
CA ILE A 83 24.11 -6.73 7.32
C ILE A 83 24.67 -5.37 7.73
N SER A 84 23.81 -4.48 8.25
CA SER A 84 24.21 -3.14 8.72
C SER A 84 25.14 -3.20 9.93
N GLN A 85 24.98 -4.19 10.82
CA GLN A 85 25.89 -4.44 11.92
C GLN A 85 27.27 -4.88 11.42
N TYR A 86 27.35 -5.90 10.57
CA TYR A 86 28.63 -6.40 10.05
C TYR A 86 29.40 -5.33 9.27
N LYS A 87 28.71 -4.49 8.49
CA LYS A 87 29.33 -3.36 7.79
C LYS A 87 29.83 -2.26 8.71
N ARG A 88 29.17 -2.04 9.86
CA ARG A 88 29.65 -1.08 10.87
C ARG A 88 30.88 -1.59 11.60
N GLU A 89 30.89 -2.88 11.95
CA GLU A 89 32.02 -3.52 12.65
C GLU A 89 33.24 -3.67 11.74
N CYS A 90 33.03 -3.98 10.46
CA CYS A 90 34.10 -4.12 9.46
C CYS A 90 33.66 -3.51 8.13
N PRO A 91 33.93 -2.21 7.87
CA PRO A 91 33.52 -1.54 6.63
C PRO A 91 34.03 -2.19 5.34
N SER A 92 35.19 -2.84 5.39
CA SER A 92 35.82 -3.54 4.26
C SER A 92 35.24 -4.91 3.96
N ILE A 93 34.37 -5.47 4.82
CA ILE A 93 33.80 -6.81 4.62
C ILE A 93 33.09 -6.91 3.26
N PHE A 94 33.37 -7.94 2.49
CA PHE A 94 32.76 -8.19 1.19
C PHE A 94 31.36 -8.78 1.32
N ALA A 95 30.55 -8.64 0.27
CA ALA A 95 29.17 -9.14 0.27
C ALA A 95 29.09 -10.66 0.49
N TRP A 96 30.02 -11.43 -0.11
CA TRP A 96 30.07 -12.88 0.08
C TRP A 96 30.47 -13.27 1.52
N GLU A 97 31.31 -12.48 2.19
CA GLU A 97 31.67 -12.72 3.60
C GLU A 97 30.48 -12.44 4.53
N ILE A 98 29.71 -11.38 4.25
CA ILE A 98 28.44 -11.12 4.92
C ILE A 98 27.47 -12.30 4.73
N ARG A 99 27.35 -12.80 3.50
CA ARG A 99 26.50 -13.93 3.16
C ARG A 99 26.85 -15.17 3.99
N ASP A 100 28.13 -15.50 4.02
CA ASP A 100 28.62 -16.68 4.75
C ASP A 100 28.40 -16.52 6.26
N ARG A 101 28.60 -15.32 6.82
CA ARG A 101 28.27 -15.02 8.22
C ARG A 101 26.79 -15.16 8.53
N LEU A 102 25.90 -14.67 7.67
CA LEU A 102 24.45 -14.80 7.85
C LEU A 102 24.02 -16.28 7.91
N LEU A 103 24.65 -17.15 7.11
CA LEU A 103 24.42 -18.60 7.17
C LEU A 103 25.00 -19.22 8.45
N GLN A 104 26.23 -18.87 8.81
CA GLN A 104 26.91 -19.40 10.00
C GLN A 104 26.17 -19.06 11.30
N GLU A 105 25.64 -17.84 11.41
CA GLU A 105 24.85 -17.38 12.56
C GLU A 105 23.38 -17.84 12.50
N ASN A 106 22.97 -18.61 11.48
CA ASN A 106 21.60 -19.06 11.24
C ASN A 106 20.57 -17.90 11.15
N VAL A 107 21.02 -16.70 10.76
CA VAL A 107 20.14 -15.57 10.44
C VAL A 107 19.40 -15.84 9.12
N CYS A 108 20.08 -16.52 8.20
CA CYS A 108 19.53 -16.97 6.93
C CYS A 108 19.72 -18.48 6.72
N THR A 109 18.89 -19.07 5.89
CA THR A 109 19.06 -20.40 5.28
C THR A 109 19.48 -20.24 3.81
N ASN A 110 19.89 -21.34 3.16
CA ASN A 110 20.21 -21.32 1.73
C ASN A 110 19.02 -20.86 0.85
N ASP A 111 17.78 -20.98 1.34
CA ASP A 111 16.58 -20.58 0.60
C ASP A 111 16.21 -19.10 0.75
N ASN A 112 16.71 -18.43 1.79
CA ASN A 112 16.33 -17.05 2.13
C ASN A 112 17.53 -16.08 2.19
N ILE A 113 18.74 -16.57 1.96
CA ILE A 113 19.95 -15.77 1.94
C ILE A 113 19.87 -14.76 0.78
N PRO A 114 20.09 -13.45 1.03
CA PRO A 114 20.12 -12.47 -0.04
C PRO A 114 21.31 -12.70 -0.97
N SER A 115 21.07 -12.53 -2.28
CA SER A 115 22.05 -12.59 -3.35
C SER A 115 23.02 -11.41 -3.32
#